data_AF-A0A239M3D3-F1
#
_entry.id   AF-A0A239M3D3-F1
#
_cell.length_a   1.000
_cell.length_b   1.000
_cell.length_c   1.000
_cell.angle_alpha   90.00
_cell.angle_beta   90.00
_cell.angle_gamma   90.00
#
_symmetry.space_group_name_H-M   'P 1'
#
loop_
_entity.id
_entity.type
_entity.pdbx_description
1 polymer ?
#
loop_
_entity_poly.entity_id
_entity_poly.type
_entity_poly.pdbx_seq_one_letter_code
_entity_poly.pdbx_strand_id
1 'polypeptide(L)'
;MKKAAEKREASVPNSRSEIDYPLRKPVNTLAIVPKSERITVTARKIYNVMLHYAQRQGMAKERYQVRLGDIATGIDFNSNNTELIKQYFRQMATTGVEWQSPTTGEGARWSVSALIAHADLIQRDGELILEWSYAPNIKQELLDPQRFAKMSLQVQASLNTMASLVLYEICCRYADNPGGLTARQPWAWWRPVLTGSPDSPTSAYQEYKIFNRDVLKKAVKKVNEVSDLEIELVEHRVGRAVQDLQFRVSRKRPAPAHSEKAIEPVDLKTIGEAIKAGIPQERAEKHLLKYGAKALEQALKTMNERQSRANMEPVRSPDKYLTTLLQSGQFGDEKKSEQQPIAKVYDTKAERLKLIERYMAMKRNELNDMFQEMPETDQQEWISRFETEGLPASEVVRKAFRTKGIASPIVKPAFLRFLGNAVWEEGWEKPTDSDLVDLAIMSREEGANAATPSLPRKIV
;
A
#
# COMPACT_ATOMS: atom_id res chain seq x y z
N MET A 1 -38.24 51.19 -39.67
CA MET A 1 -38.41 51.26 -38.19
C MET A 1 -39.13 50.01 -37.70
N LYS A 2 -38.40 49.04 -37.12
CA LYS A 2 -38.90 48.05 -36.14
C LYS A 2 -37.69 47.31 -35.56
N LYS A 3 -37.65 47.21 -34.23
CA LYS A 3 -36.66 46.50 -33.41
C LYS A 3 -36.73 44.98 -33.67
N ALA A 4 -35.59 44.32 -33.70
CA ALA A 4 -35.44 42.92 -33.31
C ALA A 4 -34.10 42.76 -32.60
N ALA A 5 -34.15 42.25 -31.38
CA ALA A 5 -33.03 42.00 -30.50
C ALA A 5 -32.37 40.67 -30.89
N GLU A 6 -31.06 40.66 -31.11
CA GLU A 6 -30.28 39.45 -31.31
C GLU A 6 -29.42 39.19 -30.08
N LYS A 7 -29.86 38.16 -29.34
CA LYS A 7 -29.25 37.62 -28.14
C LYS A 7 -27.93 36.95 -28.57
N ARG A 8 -26.78 37.52 -28.21
CA ARG A 8 -25.49 36.84 -28.37
C ARG A 8 -25.40 35.74 -27.32
N GLU A 9 -25.64 34.50 -27.76
CA GLU A 9 -25.28 33.30 -27.00
C GLU A 9 -23.77 33.30 -26.79
N ALA A 10 -23.35 33.31 -25.51
CA ALA A 10 -21.98 33.12 -25.12
C ALA A 10 -21.61 31.65 -25.41
N SER A 11 -20.83 31.43 -26.46
CA SER A 11 -20.24 30.15 -26.80
C SER A 11 -19.41 29.61 -25.62
N VAL A 12 -19.79 28.44 -25.12
CA VAL A 12 -19.02 27.67 -24.14
C VAL A 12 -17.65 27.35 -24.74
N PRO A 13 -16.53 27.74 -24.11
CA PRO A 13 -15.22 27.41 -24.64
C PRO A 13 -14.97 25.90 -24.52
N ASN A 14 -14.71 25.30 -25.68
CA ASN A 14 -14.37 23.92 -25.95
C ASN A 14 -13.17 23.45 -25.09
N SER A 15 -13.39 22.49 -24.19
CA SER A 15 -12.45 22.04 -23.14
C SER A 15 -11.42 21.02 -23.64
N ARG A 16 -10.61 21.36 -24.65
CA ARG A 16 -9.56 20.46 -25.19
C ARG A 16 -8.15 21.06 -25.23
N SER A 17 -7.80 21.77 -24.16
CA SER A 17 -6.40 22.00 -23.76
C SER A 17 -6.31 21.99 -22.23
N GLU A 18 -6.68 20.86 -21.63
CA GLU A 18 -6.53 20.63 -20.19
C GLU A 18 -5.07 20.30 -19.89
N ILE A 19 -4.22 21.32 -19.90
CA ILE A 19 -2.88 21.24 -19.32
C ILE A 19 -3.10 20.96 -17.83
N ASP A 20 -2.66 19.79 -17.36
CA ASP A 20 -2.77 19.35 -15.97
C ASP A 20 -1.93 20.28 -15.08
N TYR A 21 -2.55 21.33 -14.55
CA TYR A 21 -1.86 22.26 -13.65
C TYR A 21 -1.54 21.52 -12.35
N PRO A 22 -0.26 21.33 -11.98
CA PRO A 22 0.06 20.66 -10.73
C PRO A 22 -0.58 21.42 -9.57
N LEU A 23 -1.16 20.69 -8.61
CA LEU A 23 -1.70 21.30 -7.40
C LEU A 23 -0.59 22.11 -6.72
N ARG A 24 -0.85 23.40 -6.47
CA ARG A 24 0.08 24.28 -5.76
C ARG A 24 -0.26 24.28 -4.28
N LYS A 25 0.19 23.28 -3.54
CA LYS A 25 -0.19 23.13 -2.14
C LYS A 25 0.65 24.09 -1.26
N PRO A 26 0.04 25.02 -0.52
CA PRO A 26 0.79 25.97 0.29
C PRO A 26 1.56 25.26 1.40
N VAL A 27 2.72 25.80 1.74
CA VAL A 27 3.64 25.22 2.73
C VAL A 27 2.97 24.97 4.09
N ASN A 28 2.18 25.92 4.59
CA ASN A 28 1.55 25.81 5.92
C ASN A 28 0.46 24.72 5.97
N THR A 29 0.07 24.17 4.81
CA THR A 29 -0.94 23.12 4.69
C THR A 29 -0.34 21.71 4.58
N LEU A 30 1.00 21.59 4.54
CA LEU A 30 1.66 20.29 4.36
C LEU A 30 1.57 19.46 5.65
N ALA A 31 1.75 20.10 6.82
CA ALA A 31 1.78 19.46 8.12
C ALA A 31 0.51 19.70 8.94
N ILE A 32 -0.66 19.57 8.30
CA ILE A 32 -1.96 19.68 8.98
C ILE A 32 -2.10 18.55 10.02
N VAL A 33 -2.23 18.94 11.28
CA VAL A 33 -2.61 18.06 12.39
C VAL A 33 -4.01 18.44 12.86
N PRO A 34 -5.00 17.53 12.82
CA PRO A 34 -6.32 17.84 13.34
C PRO A 34 -6.30 17.93 14.87
N LYS A 35 -7.13 18.81 15.44
CA LYS A 35 -7.24 18.95 16.90
C LYS A 35 -8.15 17.92 17.57
N SER A 36 -9.18 17.46 16.88
CA SER A 36 -10.24 16.63 17.46
C SER A 36 -10.29 15.24 16.83
N GLU A 37 -10.71 15.17 15.57
CA GLU A 37 -10.94 13.92 14.87
C GLU A 37 -9.86 13.65 13.83
N ARG A 38 -9.53 12.38 13.64
CA ARG A 38 -8.58 11.95 12.61
C ARG A 38 -9.09 12.30 11.22
N ILE A 39 -8.24 12.89 10.39
CA ILE A 39 -8.54 13.10 8.97
C ILE A 39 -8.28 11.78 8.23
N THR A 40 -9.27 11.30 7.47
CA THR A 40 -9.09 10.09 6.67
C THR A 40 -8.28 10.36 5.39
N VAL A 41 -7.71 9.30 4.81
CA VAL A 41 -6.99 9.39 3.53
C VAL A 41 -7.92 9.90 2.44
N THR A 42 -9.14 9.38 2.40
CA THR A 42 -10.18 9.77 1.45
C THR A 42 -10.54 11.24 1.60
N ALA A 43 -10.82 11.72 2.82
CA ALA A 43 -11.11 13.12 3.07
C ALA A 43 -9.96 14.03 2.59
N ARG A 44 -8.70 13.71 2.90
CA ARG A 44 -7.56 14.53 2.44
C ARG A 44 -7.43 14.55 0.91
N LYS A 45 -7.67 13.43 0.22
CA LYS A 45 -7.68 13.37 -1.25
C LYS A 45 -8.78 14.27 -1.84
N ILE A 46 -10.00 14.15 -1.33
CA ILE A 46 -11.14 15.00 -1.73
C ILE A 46 -10.78 16.48 -1.53
N TYR A 47 -10.23 16.83 -0.37
CA TYR A 47 -9.79 18.20 -0.07
C TYR A 47 -8.74 18.72 -1.06
N ASN A 48 -7.74 17.91 -1.42
CA ASN A 48 -6.70 18.30 -2.38
C ASN A 48 -7.27 18.51 -3.78
N VAL A 49 -8.22 17.67 -4.22
CA VAL A 49 -8.92 17.83 -5.50
C VAL A 49 -9.78 19.11 -5.49
N MET A 50 -10.53 19.36 -4.42
CA MET A 50 -11.27 20.61 -4.23
C MET A 50 -10.33 21.82 -4.32
N LEU A 51 -9.18 21.79 -3.62
CA LEU A 51 -8.21 22.88 -3.67
C LEU A 51 -7.68 23.12 -5.09
N HIS A 52 -7.40 22.06 -5.86
CA HIS A 52 -7.00 22.18 -7.26
C HIS A 52 -8.07 22.89 -8.11
N TYR A 53 -9.34 22.47 -7.99
CA TYR A 53 -10.43 23.14 -8.71
C TYR A 53 -10.63 24.60 -8.29
N ALA A 54 -10.49 24.90 -6.99
CA ALA A 54 -10.60 26.28 -6.50
C ALA A 54 -9.47 27.16 -7.06
N GLN A 55 -8.23 26.66 -7.09
CA GLN A 55 -7.09 27.36 -7.68
C GLN A 55 -7.31 27.70 -9.16
N ARG A 56 -7.92 26.78 -9.93
CA ARG A 56 -8.26 27.00 -11.35
C ARG A 56 -9.36 28.02 -11.57
N GLN A 57 -10.29 28.13 -10.63
CA GLN A 57 -11.36 29.12 -10.69
C GLN A 57 -10.91 30.53 -10.27
N GLY A 58 -9.78 30.63 -9.59
CA GLY A 58 -9.12 31.88 -9.24
C GLY A 58 -9.58 32.50 -7.92
N MET A 59 -8.72 33.36 -7.37
CA MET A 59 -8.89 34.02 -6.07
C MET A 59 -10.08 34.99 -5.99
N ALA A 60 -10.51 35.53 -7.14
CA ALA A 60 -11.55 36.56 -7.21
C ALA A 60 -12.95 36.06 -6.82
N LYS A 61 -13.20 34.74 -6.90
CA LYS A 61 -14.48 34.16 -6.47
C LYS A 61 -14.50 33.98 -4.95
N GLU A 62 -15.66 34.15 -4.31
CA GLU A 62 -15.84 33.80 -2.89
C GLU A 62 -16.28 32.35 -2.69
N ARG A 63 -16.89 31.76 -3.72
CA ARG A 63 -17.38 30.38 -3.71
C ARG A 63 -16.89 29.65 -4.95
N TYR A 64 -16.59 28.37 -4.77
CA TYR A 64 -16.06 27.49 -5.80
C TYR A 64 -17.08 26.41 -6.08
N GLN A 65 -17.22 26.06 -7.36
CA GLN A 65 -18.17 25.03 -7.80
C GLN A 65 -17.48 23.97 -8.66
N VAL A 66 -17.89 22.73 -8.53
CA VAL A 66 -17.48 21.64 -9.41
C VAL A 66 -18.58 20.58 -9.44
N ARG A 67 -18.70 19.84 -10.55
CA ARG A 67 -19.60 18.69 -10.58
C ARG A 67 -19.05 17.64 -9.62
N LEU A 68 -19.93 17.08 -8.81
CA LEU A 68 -19.50 16.12 -7.79
C LEU A 68 -18.87 14.86 -8.44
N GLY A 69 -19.36 14.47 -9.62
CA GLY A 69 -18.80 13.39 -10.44
C GLY A 69 -17.33 13.58 -10.85
N ASP A 70 -16.86 14.84 -10.92
CA ASP A 70 -15.46 15.16 -11.23
C ASP A 70 -14.53 15.02 -10.00
N ILE A 71 -15.10 14.89 -8.79
CA ILE A 71 -14.37 14.64 -7.54
C ILE A 71 -14.48 13.18 -7.11
N ALA A 72 -15.69 12.64 -7.17
CA ALA A 72 -16.01 11.32 -6.66
C ALA A 72 -17.05 10.62 -7.54
N THR A 73 -16.84 9.34 -7.82
CA THR A 73 -17.70 8.52 -8.69
C THR A 73 -18.79 7.79 -7.90
N GLY A 74 -19.91 7.54 -8.60
CA GLY A 74 -21.02 6.72 -8.13
C GLY A 74 -21.84 7.33 -7.00
N ILE A 75 -22.03 8.66 -7.04
CA ILE A 75 -22.89 9.40 -6.13
C ILE A 75 -24.11 9.90 -6.90
N ASP A 76 -25.27 9.34 -6.60
CA ASP A 76 -26.57 9.87 -7.03
C ASP A 76 -27.22 10.61 -5.86
N PHE A 77 -27.91 11.73 -6.13
CA PHE A 77 -28.45 12.65 -5.11
C PHE A 77 -29.26 11.95 -3.99
N ASN A 78 -30.04 10.92 -4.34
CA ASN A 78 -30.88 10.15 -3.39
C ASN A 78 -30.23 8.84 -2.89
N SER A 79 -28.94 8.61 -3.13
CA SER A 79 -28.23 7.42 -2.67
C SER A 79 -27.70 7.57 -1.24
N ASN A 80 -27.52 6.46 -0.53
CA ASN A 80 -26.76 6.47 0.74
C ASN A 80 -25.32 7.01 0.57
N ASN A 81 -24.79 7.05 -0.66
CA ASN A 81 -23.46 7.58 -0.97
C ASN A 81 -23.43 9.11 -0.84
N THR A 82 -24.59 9.78 -1.03
CA THR A 82 -24.73 11.22 -0.74
C THR A 82 -24.54 11.53 0.74
N GLU A 83 -25.00 10.65 1.63
CA GLU A 83 -24.80 10.85 3.07
C GLU A 83 -23.33 10.64 3.46
N LEU A 84 -22.65 9.67 2.83
CA LEU A 84 -21.21 9.46 3.03
C LEU A 84 -20.38 10.70 2.63
N ILE A 85 -20.63 11.29 1.46
CA ILE A 85 -19.92 12.51 1.06
C ILE A 85 -20.27 13.70 1.97
N LYS A 86 -21.54 13.83 2.39
CA LYS A 86 -21.96 14.85 3.38
C LYS A 86 -21.20 14.68 4.70
N GLN A 87 -20.95 13.44 5.15
CA GLN A 87 -20.14 13.19 6.34
C GLN A 87 -18.70 13.70 6.18
N TYR A 88 -18.05 13.46 5.03
CA TYR A 88 -16.73 14.04 4.77
C TYR A 88 -16.74 15.57 4.78
N PHE A 89 -17.76 16.21 4.18
CA PHE A 89 -17.85 17.67 4.20
C PHE A 89 -18.13 18.24 5.58
N ARG A 90 -19.01 17.59 6.38
CA ARG A 90 -19.21 17.96 7.79
C ARG A 90 -17.91 17.83 8.57
N GLN A 91 -17.18 16.74 8.38
CA GLN A 91 -15.87 16.53 8.99
C GLN A 91 -14.89 17.65 8.62
N MET A 92 -14.79 18.02 7.33
CA MET A 92 -13.91 19.11 6.89
C MET A 92 -14.31 20.47 7.49
N ALA A 93 -15.61 20.74 7.60
CA ALA A 93 -16.14 21.99 8.15
C ALA A 93 -15.94 22.10 9.67
N THR A 94 -15.84 20.98 10.39
CA THR A 94 -15.61 20.96 11.85
C THR A 94 -14.16 20.73 12.25
N THR A 95 -13.32 20.21 11.34
CA THR A 95 -11.90 19.94 11.63
C THR A 95 -11.12 21.25 11.71
N GLY A 96 -10.93 21.75 12.94
CA GLY A 96 -10.05 22.88 13.22
C GLY A 96 -8.59 22.53 13.02
N VAL A 97 -7.89 23.33 12.23
CA VAL A 97 -6.47 23.19 11.89
C VAL A 97 -5.73 24.45 12.28
N GLU A 98 -4.54 24.27 12.86
CA GLU A 98 -3.59 25.36 13.06
C GLU A 98 -2.73 25.51 11.81
N TRP A 99 -2.66 26.74 11.30
CA TRP A 99 -1.87 27.09 10.13
C TRP A 99 -0.50 27.55 10.59
N GLN A 100 0.48 26.66 10.50
CA GLN A 100 1.86 26.92 10.88
C GLN A 100 2.82 26.22 9.91
N SER A 101 3.90 26.91 9.50
CA SER A 101 4.92 26.28 8.66
C SER A 101 5.63 25.16 9.45
N PRO A 102 5.91 24.01 8.82
CA PRO A 102 6.75 22.98 9.42
C PRO A 102 8.23 23.36 9.50
N THR A 103 8.63 24.52 8.95
CA THR A 103 10.03 24.98 8.92
C THR A 103 10.22 26.11 9.93
N THR A 104 11.15 25.91 10.88
CA THR A 104 11.48 26.91 11.89
C THR A 104 11.93 28.23 11.24
N GLY A 105 11.37 29.35 11.72
CA GLY A 105 11.65 30.68 11.16
C GLY A 105 10.82 31.03 9.92
N GLU A 106 9.94 30.14 9.45
CA GLU A 106 8.94 30.46 8.42
C GLU A 106 7.54 30.61 9.03
N GLY A 107 6.79 31.62 8.57
CA GLY A 107 5.44 31.91 9.06
C GLY A 107 5.46 32.86 10.27
N ALA A 108 5.06 34.11 10.04
CA ALA A 108 5.01 35.16 11.07
C ALA A 108 3.67 35.21 11.84
N ARG A 109 2.72 34.34 11.47
CA ARG A 109 1.33 34.43 11.93
C ARG A 109 0.81 33.05 12.29
N TRP A 110 0.33 32.91 13.53
CA TRP A 110 -0.50 31.78 13.95
C TRP A 110 -1.96 32.08 13.61
N SER A 111 -2.66 31.10 13.05
CA SER A 111 -4.09 31.20 12.72
C SER A 111 -4.76 29.84 12.88
N VAL A 112 -6.03 29.83 13.26
CA VAL A 112 -6.85 28.63 13.32
C VAL A 112 -8.04 28.77 12.36
N SER A 113 -8.33 27.74 11.59
CA SER A 113 -9.54 27.69 10.75
C SER A 113 -9.95 26.24 10.48
N ALA A 114 -11.21 26.02 10.12
CA ALA A 114 -11.63 24.76 9.55
C ALA A 114 -10.98 24.54 8.16
N LEU A 115 -10.98 23.30 7.67
CA LEU A 115 -10.46 22.98 6.33
C LEU A 115 -11.28 23.68 5.23
N ILE A 116 -12.61 23.72 5.41
CA ILE A 116 -13.54 24.48 4.57
C ILE A 116 -14.45 25.33 5.47
N ALA A 117 -14.92 26.46 4.96
CA ALA A 117 -15.85 27.31 5.68
C ALA A 117 -17.31 26.85 5.54
N HIS A 118 -17.68 26.31 4.38
CA HIS A 118 -18.98 25.68 4.13
C HIS A 118 -18.90 24.71 2.94
N ALA A 119 -19.94 23.88 2.79
CA ALA A 119 -20.18 23.08 1.60
C ALA A 119 -21.70 22.93 1.36
N ASP A 120 -22.13 23.20 0.13
CA ASP A 120 -23.51 23.01 -0.35
C ASP A 120 -23.52 21.98 -1.48
N LEU A 121 -24.55 21.12 -1.48
CA LEU A 121 -24.82 20.16 -2.55
C LEU A 121 -26.07 20.62 -3.31
N ILE A 122 -25.88 21.12 -4.52
CA ILE A 122 -26.90 21.78 -5.32
C ILE A 122 -27.23 20.90 -6.53
N GLN A 123 -28.50 20.54 -6.69
CA GLN A 123 -28.96 19.86 -7.90
C GLN A 123 -29.26 20.90 -8.99
N ARG A 124 -28.57 20.79 -10.13
CA ARG A 124 -28.74 21.69 -11.28
C ARG A 124 -28.71 20.86 -12.57
N ASP A 125 -29.73 21.00 -13.41
CA ASP A 125 -29.83 20.35 -14.73
C ASP A 125 -29.61 18.82 -14.70
N GLY A 126 -30.07 18.16 -13.63
CA GLY A 126 -29.89 16.72 -13.43
C GLY A 126 -28.52 16.31 -12.89
N GLU A 127 -27.57 17.24 -12.75
CA GLU A 127 -26.26 17.02 -12.16
C GLU A 127 -26.20 17.50 -10.70
N LEU A 128 -25.35 16.87 -9.91
CA LEU A 128 -25.06 17.29 -8.54
C LEU A 128 -23.80 18.14 -8.51
N ILE A 129 -23.95 19.41 -8.13
CA ILE A 129 -22.87 20.39 -8.02
C ILE A 129 -22.47 20.53 -6.56
N LEU A 130 -21.18 20.42 -6.27
CA LEU A 130 -20.61 20.82 -5.00
C LEU A 130 -20.24 22.30 -5.08
N GLU A 131 -20.77 23.11 -4.17
CA GLU A 131 -20.31 24.47 -3.88
C GLU A 131 -19.59 24.50 -2.53
N TRP A 132 -18.46 25.21 -2.42
CA TRP A 132 -17.75 25.39 -1.14
C TRP A 132 -17.00 26.73 -1.08
N SER A 133 -16.55 27.10 0.12
CA SER A 133 -15.55 28.17 0.29
C SER A 133 -14.52 27.87 1.37
N TYR A 134 -13.48 28.71 1.40
CA TYR A 134 -12.45 28.73 2.44
C TYR A 134 -12.64 29.92 3.37
N ALA A 135 -12.11 29.83 4.58
CA ALA A 135 -12.16 30.95 5.52
C ALA A 135 -11.36 32.16 4.97
N PRO A 136 -11.87 33.40 5.08
CA PRO A 136 -11.26 34.56 4.44
C PRO A 136 -9.79 34.80 4.83
N ASN A 137 -9.43 34.48 6.07
CA ASN A 137 -8.09 34.64 6.63
C ASN A 137 -7.02 33.72 6.03
N ILE A 138 -7.41 32.60 5.40
CA ILE A 138 -6.49 31.63 4.78
C ILE A 138 -6.67 31.51 3.26
N LYS A 139 -7.75 32.07 2.71
CA LYS A 139 -8.13 31.95 1.30
C LYS A 139 -6.98 32.35 0.35
N GLN A 140 -6.35 33.51 0.58
CA GLN A 140 -5.26 33.98 -0.25
C GLN A 140 -4.08 33.02 -0.22
N GLU A 141 -3.71 32.52 0.96
CA GLU A 141 -2.63 31.56 1.09
C GLU A 141 -2.96 30.25 0.39
N LEU A 142 -4.20 29.77 0.46
CA LEU A 142 -4.64 28.53 -0.19
C LEU A 142 -4.64 28.62 -1.73
N LEU A 143 -5.10 29.73 -2.28
CA LEU A 143 -5.45 29.81 -3.69
C LEU A 143 -4.38 30.47 -4.55
N ASP A 144 -3.62 31.39 -3.97
CA ASP A 144 -2.47 32.01 -4.62
C ASP A 144 -1.25 32.04 -3.67
N PRO A 145 -0.73 30.85 -3.28
CA PRO A 145 0.41 30.78 -2.38
C PRO A 145 1.67 31.34 -3.03
N GLN A 146 2.41 32.18 -2.30
CA GLN A 146 3.76 32.55 -2.71
C GLN A 146 4.77 31.42 -2.48
N ARG A 147 4.57 30.60 -1.44
CA ARG A 147 5.41 29.43 -1.11
C ARG A 147 4.55 28.18 -1.16
N PHE A 148 4.82 27.30 -2.11
CA PHE A 148 4.04 26.10 -2.34
C PHE A 148 4.89 24.93 -2.83
N ALA A 149 4.39 23.72 -2.59
CA ALA A 149 4.86 22.51 -3.24
C ALA A 149 3.99 22.22 -4.46
N LYS A 150 4.62 21.92 -5.60
CA LYS A 150 3.93 21.39 -6.79
C LYS A 150 3.82 19.88 -6.63
N MET A 151 2.61 19.35 -6.75
CA MET A 151 2.37 17.91 -6.60
C MET A 151 1.36 17.39 -7.62
N SER A 152 1.53 16.12 -7.99
CA SER A 152 0.64 15.42 -8.91
C SER A 152 -0.53 14.81 -8.13
N LEU A 153 -1.76 15.15 -8.53
CA LEU A 153 -2.96 14.51 -7.99
C LEU A 153 -3.04 13.02 -8.36
N GLN A 154 -2.46 12.62 -9.49
CA GLN A 154 -2.37 11.22 -9.91
C GLN A 154 -1.50 10.38 -8.97
N VAL A 155 -0.34 10.93 -8.55
CA VAL A 155 0.50 10.28 -7.53
C VAL A 155 -0.26 10.19 -6.21
N GLN A 156 -0.95 11.26 -5.80
CA GLN A 156 -1.78 11.24 -4.59
C GLN A 156 -2.88 10.18 -4.66
N ALA A 157 -3.54 10.00 -5.80
CA ALA A 157 -4.55 8.96 -6.00
C ALA A 157 -3.98 7.56 -5.76
N SER A 158 -2.73 7.32 -6.15
CA SER A 158 -2.01 6.04 -6.01
C SER A 158 -1.49 5.77 -4.59
N LEU A 159 -1.46 6.77 -3.72
CA LEU A 159 -1.02 6.65 -2.32
C LEU A 159 -2.20 6.23 -1.44
N ASN A 160 -2.04 5.13 -0.70
CA ASN A 160 -3.15 4.46 -0.02
C ASN A 160 -3.08 4.50 1.52
N THR A 161 -2.07 5.16 2.09
CA THR A 161 -1.98 5.41 3.53
C THR A 161 -1.81 6.89 3.81
N MET A 162 -2.23 7.32 5.00
CA MET A 162 -2.08 8.71 5.43
C MET A 162 -0.61 9.12 5.42
N ALA A 163 0.25 8.27 5.98
CA ALA A 163 1.67 8.53 6.07
C ALA A 163 2.35 8.65 4.71
N SER A 164 2.04 7.75 3.77
CA SER A 164 2.57 7.86 2.40
C SER A 164 2.09 9.12 1.69
N LEU A 165 0.82 9.51 1.89
CA LEU A 165 0.24 10.71 1.28
C LEU A 165 0.89 11.99 1.83
N VAL A 166 0.93 12.16 3.16
CA VAL A 166 1.54 13.35 3.78
C VAL A 166 3.05 13.40 3.54
N LEU A 167 3.75 12.26 3.60
CA LEU A 167 5.18 12.22 3.34
C LEU A 167 5.51 12.67 1.91
N TYR A 168 4.74 12.20 0.91
CA TYR A 168 4.87 12.67 -0.46
C TYR A 168 4.64 14.18 -0.57
N GLU A 169 3.56 14.70 0.03
CA GLU A 169 3.24 16.13 0.02
C GLU A 169 4.37 16.98 0.61
N ILE A 170 4.91 16.57 1.77
CA ILE A 170 6.04 17.23 2.42
C ILE A 170 7.28 17.17 1.51
N CYS A 171 7.61 15.99 0.98
CA CYS A 171 8.83 15.80 0.20
C CYS A 171 8.80 16.53 -1.15
N CYS A 172 7.64 16.68 -1.80
CA CYS A 172 7.49 17.49 -3.01
C CYS A 172 8.03 18.91 -2.85
N ARG A 173 7.94 19.48 -1.65
CA ARG A 173 8.50 20.81 -1.35
C ARG A 173 10.02 20.85 -1.49
N TYR A 174 10.70 19.77 -1.11
CA TYR A 174 12.16 19.73 -0.95
C TYR A 174 12.88 19.04 -2.11
N ALA A 175 12.14 18.44 -3.05
CA ALA A 175 12.68 17.68 -4.18
C ALA A 175 13.63 18.50 -5.07
N ASP A 176 13.35 19.80 -5.22
CA ASP A 176 14.14 20.73 -6.05
C ASP A 176 15.04 21.65 -5.20
N ASN A 177 15.10 21.44 -3.88
CA ASN A 177 15.98 22.24 -3.02
C ASN A 177 17.44 21.78 -3.17
N PRO A 178 18.43 22.69 -3.19
CA PRO A 178 19.85 22.31 -3.32
C PRO A 178 20.33 21.32 -2.24
N GLY A 179 19.80 21.44 -1.02
CA GLY A 179 20.13 20.52 0.07
C GLY A 179 19.41 19.17 0.01
N GLY A 180 18.32 19.06 -0.77
CA GLY A 180 17.53 17.84 -0.89
C GLY A 180 17.10 17.25 0.45
N LEU A 181 16.84 18.08 1.47
CA LEU A 181 16.55 17.64 2.82
C LEU A 181 15.32 18.38 3.36
N THR A 182 14.38 17.64 3.96
CA THR A 182 13.25 18.24 4.67
C THR A 182 13.70 19.07 5.86
N ALA A 183 12.79 19.83 6.50
CA ALA A 183 13.06 20.34 7.84
C ALA A 183 13.39 19.18 8.79
N ARG A 184 14.43 19.35 9.63
CA ARG A 184 14.74 18.44 10.73
C ARG A 184 13.75 18.70 11.86
N GLN A 185 13.04 17.66 12.28
CA GLN A 185 12.01 17.76 13.33
C GLN A 185 12.09 16.56 14.28
N PRO A 186 11.69 16.72 15.57
CA PRO A 186 11.61 15.61 16.50
C PRO A 186 10.74 14.48 15.95
N TRP A 187 11.12 13.21 16.15
CA TRP A 187 10.33 12.09 15.64
C TRP A 187 8.88 12.10 16.17
N ALA A 188 8.68 12.63 17.39
CA ALA A 188 7.37 12.82 18.00
C ALA A 188 6.50 13.84 17.24
N TRP A 189 7.09 14.84 16.57
CA TRP A 189 6.36 15.77 15.70
C TRP A 189 5.85 15.09 14.43
N TRP A 190 6.66 14.21 13.83
CA TRP A 190 6.28 13.46 12.62
C TRP A 190 5.12 12.51 12.85
N ARG A 191 4.95 11.99 14.07
CA ARG A 191 3.90 11.01 14.39
C ARG A 191 2.48 11.51 14.11
N PRO A 192 1.97 12.57 14.75
CA PRO A 192 0.63 13.09 14.46
C PRO A 192 0.51 13.60 13.01
N VAL A 193 1.57 14.21 12.47
CA VAL A 193 1.60 14.72 11.08
C VAL A 193 1.40 13.60 10.06
N LEU A 194 2.15 12.49 10.17
CA LEU A 194 2.07 11.39 9.21
C LEU A 194 0.87 10.47 9.46
N THR A 195 0.39 10.35 10.68
CA THR A 195 -0.77 9.51 10.99
C THR A 195 -2.10 10.20 10.73
N GLY A 196 -2.11 11.54 10.69
CA GLY A 196 -3.33 12.34 10.58
C GLY A 196 -4.23 12.25 11.82
N SER A 197 -3.69 11.74 12.94
CA SER A 197 -4.38 11.63 14.22
C SER A 197 -3.81 12.66 15.20
N PRO A 198 -4.63 13.22 16.10
CA PRO A 198 -4.12 14.02 17.22
C PRO A 198 -3.10 13.23 18.03
N ASP A 199 -2.08 13.91 18.55
CA ASP A 199 -1.12 13.24 19.42
C ASP A 199 -1.77 12.91 20.77
N SER A 200 -1.58 11.70 21.25
CA SER A 200 -2.17 11.21 22.50
C SER A 200 -1.21 10.24 23.18
N PRO A 201 -1.10 10.25 24.52
CA PRO A 201 -0.34 9.25 25.28
C PRO A 201 -0.74 7.80 24.96
N THR A 202 -1.97 7.57 24.48
CA THR A 202 -2.50 6.25 24.10
C THR A 202 -2.26 5.89 22.63
N SER A 203 -1.52 6.71 21.88
CA SER A 203 -1.22 6.45 20.47
C SER A 203 -0.44 5.14 20.30
N ALA A 204 -0.81 4.33 19.30
CA ALA A 204 -0.17 3.05 19.00
C ALA A 204 1.33 3.16 18.62
N TYR A 205 1.83 4.39 18.44
CA TYR A 205 3.17 4.69 17.95
C TYR A 205 4.01 5.53 18.93
N GLN A 206 3.79 5.36 20.24
CA GLN A 206 4.60 6.01 21.28
C GLN A 206 6.04 5.49 21.37
N GLU A 207 6.34 4.35 20.73
CA GLU A 207 7.70 3.85 20.60
C GLU A 207 8.22 4.06 19.18
N TYR A 208 9.40 4.69 19.06
CA TYR A 208 10.04 4.96 17.77
C TYR A 208 10.19 3.69 16.92
N LYS A 209 10.53 2.55 17.54
CA LYS A 209 10.70 1.27 16.82
C LYS A 209 9.42 0.84 16.10
N ILE A 210 8.26 1.00 16.73
CA ILE A 210 6.94 0.65 16.17
C ILE A 210 6.57 1.66 15.10
N PHE A 211 6.73 2.96 15.38
CA PHE A 211 6.48 4.04 14.42
C PHE A 211 7.33 3.86 13.13
N ASN A 212 8.62 3.58 13.28
CA ASN A 212 9.54 3.37 12.17
C ASN A 212 9.12 2.15 11.33
N ARG A 213 8.84 1.01 11.96
CA ARG A 213 8.42 -0.23 11.27
C ARG A 213 7.09 -0.05 10.54
N ASP A 214 6.09 0.50 11.21
CA ASP A 214 4.70 0.44 10.75
C ASP A 214 4.26 1.66 9.95
N VAL A 215 4.95 2.80 10.12
CA VAL A 215 4.61 4.05 9.47
C VAL A 215 5.73 4.49 8.53
N LEU A 216 6.92 4.79 9.04
CA LEU A 216 7.99 5.42 8.24
C LEU A 216 8.45 4.53 7.09
N LYS A 217 8.90 3.30 7.37
CA LYS A 217 9.42 2.39 6.33
C LYS A 217 8.39 2.07 5.27
N LYS A 218 7.12 1.88 5.66
CA LYS A 218 6.03 1.60 4.72
C LYS A 218 5.71 2.83 3.87
N ALA A 219 5.69 4.03 4.47
CA ALA A 219 5.48 5.27 3.74
C ALA A 219 6.60 5.55 2.74
N VAL A 220 7.87 5.49 3.17
CA VAL A 220 9.04 5.69 2.31
C VAL A 220 9.03 4.70 1.16
N LYS A 221 8.86 3.40 1.44
CA LYS A 221 8.76 2.36 0.40
C LYS A 221 7.67 2.70 -0.61
N LYS A 222 6.47 3.08 -0.15
CA LYS A 222 5.35 3.35 -1.04
C LYS A 222 5.57 4.59 -1.90
N VAL A 223 6.09 5.69 -1.33
CA VAL A 223 6.37 6.90 -2.12
C VAL A 223 7.46 6.64 -3.15
N ASN A 224 8.52 5.91 -2.80
CA ASN A 224 9.55 5.48 -3.75
C ASN A 224 9.03 4.50 -4.80
N GLU A 225 7.90 3.83 -4.58
CA GLU A 225 7.31 2.92 -5.56
C GLU A 225 6.47 3.68 -6.60
N VAL A 226 5.64 4.66 -6.17
CA VAL A 226 4.58 5.25 -7.01
C VAL A 226 4.82 6.69 -7.46
N SER A 227 5.92 7.32 -7.03
CA SER A 227 6.22 8.72 -7.38
C SER A 227 7.52 8.87 -8.16
N ASP A 228 7.72 10.06 -8.72
CA ASP A 228 8.97 10.52 -9.33
C ASP A 228 10.05 10.87 -8.29
N LEU A 229 9.74 10.78 -7.00
CA LEU A 229 10.69 11.06 -5.92
C LEU A 229 11.44 9.81 -5.47
N GLU A 230 12.69 10.02 -5.08
CA GLU A 230 13.50 9.12 -4.27
C GLU A 230 13.71 9.74 -2.89
N ILE A 231 13.21 9.05 -1.87
CA ILE A 231 13.18 9.50 -0.48
C ILE A 231 13.95 8.50 0.39
N GLU A 232 14.79 9.01 1.26
CA GLU A 232 15.53 8.24 2.26
C GLU A 232 15.33 8.84 3.65
N LEU A 233 15.10 7.98 4.66
CA LEU A 233 14.99 8.40 6.05
C LEU A 233 16.38 8.66 6.64
N VAL A 234 16.57 9.86 7.20
CA VAL A 234 17.77 10.27 7.93
C VAL A 234 17.43 10.35 9.43
N GLU A 235 18.04 9.47 10.22
CA GLU A 235 17.89 9.45 11.68
C GLU A 235 19.00 10.26 12.36
N HIS A 236 18.63 11.24 13.18
CA HIS A 236 19.58 11.94 14.05
C HIS A 236 19.49 11.39 15.48
N ARG A 237 20.60 10.87 15.97
CA ARG A 237 20.68 10.21 17.28
C ARG A 237 21.38 11.08 18.31
N VAL A 238 20.89 11.01 19.55
CA VAL A 238 21.59 11.50 20.74
C VAL A 238 21.79 10.31 21.67
N GLY A 239 23.05 9.93 21.84
CA GLY A 239 23.41 8.64 22.45
C GLY A 239 22.84 7.48 21.63
N ARG A 240 22.05 6.61 22.28
CA ARG A 240 21.42 5.45 21.62
C ARG A 240 20.02 5.73 21.07
N ALA A 241 19.41 6.86 21.43
CA ALA A 241 18.04 7.18 21.06
C ALA A 241 18.01 8.02 19.78
N VAL A 242 17.02 7.74 18.91
CA VAL A 242 16.68 8.61 17.79
C VAL A 242 15.88 9.79 18.33
N GLN A 243 16.36 11.00 18.10
CA GLN A 243 15.73 12.24 18.57
C GLN A 243 14.95 12.91 17.46
N ASP A 244 15.63 13.19 16.35
CA ASP A 244 15.05 13.89 15.21
C ASP A 244 15.10 13.05 13.95
N LEU A 245 14.15 13.33 13.07
CA LEU A 245 14.09 12.77 11.74
C LEU A 245 14.19 13.87 10.70
N GLN A 246 14.78 13.50 9.59
CA GLN A 246 14.81 14.26 8.36
C GLN A 246 14.63 13.28 7.20
N PHE A 247 14.20 13.77 6.04
CA PHE A 247 14.16 12.96 4.83
C PHE A 247 15.04 13.59 3.77
N ARG A 248 15.92 12.78 3.19
CA ARG A 248 16.62 13.14 1.96
C ARG A 248 15.67 12.90 0.80
N VAL A 249 15.59 13.85 -0.11
CA VAL A 249 14.66 13.86 -1.24
C VAL A 249 15.41 14.27 -2.49
N SER A 250 15.22 13.51 -3.56
CA SER A 250 15.67 13.87 -4.90
C SER A 250 14.65 13.40 -5.93
N ARG A 251 14.70 13.94 -7.14
CA ARG A 251 13.94 13.38 -8.26
C ARG A 251 14.70 12.21 -8.86
N LYS A 252 13.99 11.13 -9.15
CA LYS A 252 14.53 10.05 -9.97
C LYS A 252 14.90 10.61 -11.35
N ARG A 253 16.05 10.18 -11.90
CA ARG A 253 16.41 10.45 -13.31
C ARG A 253 15.25 10.04 -14.22
N PRO A 254 15.03 10.74 -15.35
CA PRO A 254 13.72 10.83 -15.99
C PRO A 254 13.15 9.43 -16.24
N ALA A 255 12.22 9.04 -15.37
CA ALA A 255 11.28 7.98 -15.67
C ALA A 255 10.35 8.53 -16.76
N PRO A 256 9.87 7.68 -17.69
CA PRO A 256 8.87 8.12 -18.67
C PRO A 256 7.76 8.85 -17.92
N ALA A 257 7.38 10.02 -18.44
CA ALA A 257 6.28 10.80 -17.91
C ALA A 257 5.15 9.84 -17.56
N HIS A 258 4.72 9.82 -16.30
CA HIS A 258 3.51 9.10 -15.95
C HIS A 258 2.47 9.61 -16.95
N SER A 259 1.96 8.72 -17.79
CA SER A 259 0.98 9.07 -18.82
C SER A 259 -0.04 9.99 -18.16
N GLU A 260 -0.21 11.19 -18.74
CA GLU A 260 -1.14 12.24 -18.33
C GLU A 260 -2.57 11.67 -18.38
N LYS A 261 -2.91 10.85 -17.39
CA LYS A 261 -4.23 10.29 -17.20
C LYS A 261 -5.03 11.31 -16.40
N ALA A 262 -6.27 11.51 -16.80
CA ALA A 262 -7.22 12.31 -16.04
C ALA A 262 -7.23 11.87 -14.56
N ILE A 263 -7.42 12.84 -13.67
CA ILE A 263 -7.58 12.60 -12.24
C ILE A 263 -8.72 11.61 -12.05
N GLU A 264 -8.42 10.41 -11.56
CA GLU A 264 -9.44 9.41 -11.27
C GLU A 264 -10.27 9.86 -10.06
N PRO A 265 -11.60 10.01 -10.20
CA PRO A 265 -12.45 10.39 -9.08
C PRO A 265 -12.40 9.33 -7.97
N VAL A 266 -12.63 9.75 -6.73
CA VAL A 266 -12.66 8.85 -5.58
C VAL A 266 -13.91 7.96 -5.66
N ASP A 267 -13.71 6.63 -5.61
CA ASP A 267 -14.82 5.68 -5.60
C ASP A 267 -15.54 5.68 -4.24
N LEU A 268 -16.69 6.36 -4.17
CA LEU A 268 -17.55 6.35 -2.99
C LEU A 268 -18.68 5.33 -3.09
N LYS A 269 -18.92 4.76 -4.27
CA LYS A 269 -19.95 3.74 -4.48
C LYS A 269 -19.64 2.49 -3.68
N THR A 270 -18.44 1.94 -3.85
CA THR A 270 -18.07 0.69 -3.18
C THR A 270 -18.00 0.85 -1.67
N ILE A 271 -17.62 2.05 -1.18
CA ILE A 271 -17.62 2.35 0.26
C ILE A 271 -19.05 2.36 0.80
N GLY A 272 -19.97 3.06 0.13
CA GLY A 272 -21.37 3.10 0.55
C GLY A 272 -22.05 1.73 0.53
N GLU A 273 -21.72 0.87 -0.43
CA GLU A 273 -22.18 -0.53 -0.48
C GLU A 273 -21.63 -1.36 0.69
N ALA A 274 -20.35 -1.20 1.03
CA ALA A 274 -19.77 -1.86 2.20
C ALA A 274 -20.46 -1.43 3.51
N ILE A 275 -20.74 -0.13 3.66
CA ILE A 275 -21.44 0.41 4.84
C ILE A 275 -22.85 -0.17 4.94
N LYS A 276 -23.60 -0.24 3.83
CA LYS A 276 -24.92 -0.90 3.79
C LYS A 276 -24.84 -2.37 4.20
N ALA A 277 -23.75 -3.05 3.87
CA ALA A 277 -23.49 -4.44 4.25
C ALA A 277 -23.00 -4.62 5.70
N GLY A 278 -23.03 -3.55 6.51
CA GLY A 278 -22.69 -3.57 7.94
C GLY A 278 -21.20 -3.43 8.25
N ILE A 279 -20.38 -3.00 7.28
CA ILE A 279 -18.94 -2.79 7.49
C ILE A 279 -18.71 -1.34 7.93
N PRO A 280 -17.95 -1.09 9.02
CA PRO A 280 -17.63 0.26 9.44
C PRO A 280 -16.90 1.06 8.34
N GLN A 281 -17.22 2.35 8.20
CA GLN A 281 -16.64 3.22 7.17
C GLN A 281 -15.10 3.16 7.14
N GLU A 282 -14.43 3.25 8.29
CA GLU A 282 -12.96 3.20 8.37
C GLU A 282 -12.40 1.88 7.80
N ARG A 283 -13.11 0.77 8.02
CA ARG A 283 -12.73 -0.54 7.49
C ARG A 283 -12.97 -0.62 5.99
N ALA A 284 -14.13 -0.15 5.52
CA ALA A 284 -14.45 -0.08 4.10
C ALA A 284 -13.41 0.73 3.31
N GLU A 285 -13.06 1.93 3.81
CA GLU A 285 -11.98 2.76 3.24
C GLU A 285 -10.66 2.01 3.20
N LYS A 286 -10.28 1.35 4.31
CA LYS A 286 -9.03 0.58 4.38
C LYS A 286 -9.00 -0.59 3.39
N HIS A 287 -10.14 -1.28 3.20
CA HIS A 287 -10.24 -2.36 2.23
C HIS A 287 -10.16 -1.84 0.80
N LEU A 288 -10.88 -0.75 0.47
CA LEU A 288 -10.81 -0.09 -0.83
C LEU A 288 -9.38 0.33 -1.17
N LEU A 289 -8.70 0.99 -0.23
CA LEU A 289 -7.33 1.47 -0.39
C LEU A 289 -6.30 0.33 -0.54
N LYS A 290 -6.56 -0.84 0.07
CA LYS A 290 -5.64 -1.98 0.05
C LYS A 290 -5.84 -2.88 -1.17
N TYR A 291 -7.09 -3.20 -1.50
CA TYR A 291 -7.42 -4.22 -2.52
C TYR A 291 -7.98 -3.62 -3.81
N GLY A 292 -8.37 -2.34 -3.81
CA GLY A 292 -8.97 -1.64 -4.95
C GLY A 292 -10.49 -1.85 -5.05
N ALA A 293 -11.13 -0.98 -5.85
CA ALA A 293 -12.59 -0.95 -6.04
C ALA A 293 -13.14 -2.27 -6.58
N LYS A 294 -12.55 -2.79 -7.67
CA LYS A 294 -13.03 -4.02 -8.34
C LYS A 294 -13.02 -5.23 -7.41
N ALA A 295 -11.94 -5.41 -6.64
CA ALA A 295 -11.82 -6.53 -5.73
C ALA A 295 -12.84 -6.43 -4.59
N LEU A 296 -13.04 -5.23 -4.04
CA LEU A 296 -14.00 -4.99 -2.98
C LEU A 296 -15.45 -5.18 -3.47
N GLU A 297 -15.79 -4.68 -4.66
CA GLU A 297 -17.13 -4.85 -5.27
C GLU A 297 -17.46 -6.33 -5.49
N GLN A 298 -16.51 -7.09 -6.06
CA GLN A 298 -16.67 -8.55 -6.24
C GLN A 298 -16.79 -9.28 -4.90
N ALA A 299 -15.99 -8.90 -3.91
CA ALA A 299 -16.02 -9.48 -2.59
C ALA A 299 -17.35 -9.22 -1.86
N LEU A 300 -17.89 -8.00 -1.98
CA LEU A 300 -19.20 -7.63 -1.45
C LEU A 300 -20.32 -8.40 -2.15
N LYS A 301 -20.24 -8.57 -3.47
CA LYS A 301 -21.21 -9.39 -4.23
C LYS A 301 -21.26 -10.82 -3.69
N THR A 302 -20.11 -11.49 -3.59
CA THR A 302 -20.03 -12.86 -3.05
C THR A 302 -20.51 -12.94 -1.60
N MET A 303 -20.22 -11.92 -0.77
CA MET A 303 -20.72 -11.87 0.59
C MET A 303 -22.24 -11.73 0.66
N ASN A 304 -22.82 -10.83 -0.14
CA ASN A 304 -24.25 -10.60 -0.19
C ASN A 304 -25.00 -11.84 -0.70
N GLU A 305 -24.46 -12.53 -1.70
CA GLU A 305 -24.99 -13.81 -2.19
C GLU A 305 -24.99 -14.89 -1.10
N ARG A 306 -23.94 -14.93 -0.26
CA ARG A 306 -23.91 -15.84 0.89
C ARG A 306 -24.94 -15.45 1.94
N GLN A 307 -25.10 -14.16 2.24
CA GLN A 307 -26.08 -13.69 3.20
C GLN A 307 -27.53 -13.95 2.77
N SER A 308 -27.81 -13.93 1.45
CA SER A 308 -29.14 -14.23 0.91
C SER A 308 -29.48 -15.73 0.87
N ARG A 309 -28.51 -16.64 1.03
CA ARG A 309 -28.75 -18.09 1.02
C ARG A 309 -29.28 -18.57 2.37
N ALA A 310 -30.56 -18.90 2.43
CA ALA A 310 -31.23 -19.41 3.64
C ALA A 310 -30.72 -20.78 4.14
N ASN A 311 -30.03 -21.56 3.29
CA ASN A 311 -29.59 -22.92 3.58
C ASN A 311 -28.18 -23.03 4.21
N MET A 312 -27.57 -21.91 4.63
CA MET A 312 -26.21 -21.88 5.21
C MET A 312 -26.19 -21.20 6.58
N GLU A 313 -25.17 -21.51 7.40
CA GLU A 313 -25.00 -20.81 8.68
C GLU A 313 -24.88 -19.29 8.47
N PRO A 314 -25.62 -18.48 9.25
CA PRO A 314 -25.57 -17.02 9.16
C PRO A 314 -24.16 -16.47 9.34
N VAL A 315 -23.80 -15.48 8.52
CA VAL A 315 -22.54 -14.75 8.67
C VAL A 315 -22.60 -13.91 9.96
N ARG A 316 -22.08 -14.45 11.07
CA ARG A 316 -22.10 -13.79 12.39
C ARG A 316 -21.34 -12.46 12.43
N SER A 317 -20.32 -12.29 11.59
CA SER A 317 -19.54 -11.06 11.51
C SER A 317 -19.19 -10.73 10.05
N PRO A 318 -19.98 -9.87 9.37
CA PRO A 318 -19.75 -9.47 7.99
C PRO A 318 -18.33 -8.93 7.75
N ASP A 319 -17.81 -8.09 8.66
CA ASP A 319 -16.45 -7.51 8.58
C ASP A 319 -15.33 -8.56 8.52
N LYS A 320 -15.34 -9.56 9.43
CA LYS A 320 -14.32 -10.62 9.43
C LYS A 320 -14.44 -11.50 8.20
N TYR A 321 -15.67 -11.79 7.78
CA TYR A 321 -15.89 -12.62 6.60
C TYR A 321 -15.40 -11.94 5.33
N LEU A 322 -15.76 -10.67 5.11
CA LEU A 322 -15.24 -9.88 4.01
C LEU A 322 -13.71 -9.80 4.05
N THR A 323 -13.13 -9.60 5.24
CA THR A 323 -11.67 -9.56 5.40
C THR A 323 -11.03 -10.88 4.95
N THR A 324 -11.55 -12.02 5.39
CA THR A 324 -11.05 -13.34 4.99
C THR A 324 -11.21 -13.55 3.49
N LEU A 325 -12.34 -13.15 2.93
CA LEU A 325 -12.64 -13.27 1.51
C LEU A 325 -11.66 -12.43 0.67
N LEU A 326 -11.45 -11.17 1.03
CA LEU A 326 -10.46 -10.26 0.43
C LEU A 326 -9.02 -10.76 0.55
N GLN A 327 -8.69 -11.46 1.62
CA GLN A 327 -7.37 -12.08 1.81
C GLN A 327 -7.19 -13.37 1.03
N SER A 328 -8.25 -14.19 0.91
CA SER A 328 -8.21 -15.47 0.21
C SER A 328 -8.31 -15.32 -1.30
N GLY A 329 -8.78 -14.18 -1.80
CA GLY A 329 -9.00 -13.98 -3.24
C GLY A 329 -10.20 -14.75 -3.80
N GLN A 330 -11.01 -15.38 -2.94
CA GLN A 330 -12.12 -16.24 -3.34
C GLN A 330 -13.38 -15.44 -3.66
N PHE A 331 -13.30 -14.55 -4.65
CA PHE A 331 -14.40 -13.67 -5.07
C PHE A 331 -14.30 -13.27 -6.54
N GLY A 332 -15.44 -12.95 -7.15
CA GLY A 332 -15.59 -12.69 -8.59
C GLY A 332 -16.05 -13.93 -9.37
N ASP A 333 -16.71 -13.72 -10.50
CA ASP A 333 -17.00 -14.80 -11.46
C ASP A 333 -15.66 -15.39 -11.87
N GLU A 334 -15.52 -16.71 -11.72
CA GLU A 334 -14.30 -17.48 -11.93
C GLU A 334 -13.40 -16.87 -13.02
N LYS A 335 -12.43 -16.04 -12.60
CA LYS A 335 -11.18 -16.05 -13.32
C LYS A 335 -10.67 -17.46 -13.10
N LYS A 336 -10.79 -18.30 -14.12
CA LYS A 336 -9.78 -19.29 -14.46
C LYS A 336 -8.45 -18.55 -14.54
N SER A 337 -7.90 -18.15 -13.41
CA SER A 337 -6.47 -18.02 -13.27
C SER A 337 -5.96 -19.44 -13.46
N GLU A 338 -5.11 -19.62 -14.45
CA GLU A 338 -4.27 -20.80 -14.67
C GLU A 338 -3.23 -20.96 -13.53
N GLN A 339 -3.70 -20.87 -12.30
CA GLN A 339 -3.09 -21.46 -11.13
C GLN A 339 -4.18 -22.36 -10.61
N GLN A 340 -4.13 -23.62 -11.03
CA GLN A 340 -4.92 -24.66 -10.38
C GLN A 340 -4.75 -24.47 -8.87
N PRO A 341 -5.84 -24.31 -8.10
CA PRO A 341 -5.71 -24.46 -6.67
C PRO A 341 -5.22 -25.88 -6.48
N ILE A 342 -3.95 -26.02 -6.14
CA ILE A 342 -3.43 -27.33 -5.82
C ILE A 342 -4.28 -27.80 -4.66
N ALA A 343 -5.10 -28.82 -4.92
CA ALA A 343 -5.97 -29.40 -3.91
C ALA A 343 -5.09 -29.65 -2.69
N LYS A 344 -5.51 -29.22 -1.49
CA LYS A 344 -4.74 -29.52 -0.28
C LYS A 344 -4.66 -31.04 -0.13
N VAL A 345 -3.54 -31.64 -0.56
CA VAL A 345 -3.31 -33.10 -0.53
C VAL A 345 -2.89 -33.56 0.87
N TYR A 346 -2.51 -32.62 1.74
CA TYR A 346 -2.17 -32.84 3.15
C TYR A 346 -3.08 -32.02 4.06
N ASP A 347 -3.57 -32.66 5.13
CA ASP A 347 -4.65 -32.12 5.98
C ASP A 347 -4.10 -31.60 7.32
N THR A 348 -2.86 -31.98 7.69
CA THR A 348 -2.25 -31.61 8.98
C THR A 348 -0.88 -30.95 8.87
N LYS A 349 -0.54 -30.10 9.85
CA LYS A 349 0.80 -29.48 9.99
C LYS A 349 1.92 -30.52 10.14
N ALA A 350 1.62 -31.70 10.67
CA ALA A 350 2.56 -32.80 10.85
C ALA A 350 2.93 -33.48 9.52
N GLU A 351 1.96 -33.69 8.63
CA GLU A 351 2.19 -34.23 7.28
C GLU A 351 3.03 -33.27 6.44
N ARG A 352 2.74 -31.96 6.53
CA ARG A 352 3.54 -30.94 5.86
C ARG A 352 5.00 -30.98 6.29
N LEU A 353 5.27 -31.16 7.59
CA LEU A 353 6.64 -31.23 8.10
C LEU A 353 7.40 -32.46 7.56
N LYS A 354 6.72 -33.62 7.46
CA LYS A 354 7.29 -34.83 6.86
C LYS A 354 7.62 -34.65 5.38
N LEU A 355 6.74 -33.98 4.62
CA LEU A 355 6.98 -33.69 3.20
C LEU A 355 8.17 -32.75 3.01
N ILE A 356 8.31 -31.72 3.86
CA ILE A 356 9.48 -30.83 3.85
C ILE A 356 10.76 -31.60 4.17
N GLU A 357 10.75 -32.49 5.15
CA GLU A 357 11.92 -33.32 5.49
C GLU A 357 12.33 -34.22 4.32
N ARG A 358 11.35 -34.83 3.65
CA ARG A 358 11.57 -35.66 2.46
C ARG A 358 12.11 -34.86 1.28
N TYR A 359 11.58 -33.66 1.03
CA TYR A 359 12.08 -32.74 0.02
C TYR A 359 13.56 -32.39 0.26
N MET A 360 13.90 -32.04 1.49
CA MET A 360 15.27 -31.71 1.86
C MET A 360 16.21 -32.91 1.74
N ALA A 361 15.75 -34.12 2.01
CA ALA A 361 16.54 -35.34 1.79
C ALA A 361 16.80 -35.58 0.30
N MET A 362 15.78 -35.41 -0.55
CA MET A 362 15.90 -35.56 -2.01
C MET A 362 16.90 -34.55 -2.59
N LYS A 363 16.79 -33.28 -2.22
CA LYS A 363 17.71 -32.22 -2.68
C LYS A 363 19.16 -32.45 -2.23
N ARG A 364 19.37 -32.99 -1.03
CA ARG A 364 20.71 -33.37 -0.56
C ARG A 364 21.31 -34.53 -1.35
N ASN A 365 20.48 -35.50 -1.76
CA ASN A 365 20.93 -36.60 -2.58
C ASN A 365 21.30 -36.12 -3.99
N GLU A 366 20.45 -35.27 -4.59
CA GLU A 366 20.73 -34.64 -5.88
C GLU A 366 22.06 -33.88 -5.87
N LEU A 367 22.32 -33.05 -4.86
CA LEU A 367 23.61 -32.35 -4.71
C LEU A 367 24.79 -33.30 -4.50
N ASN A 368 24.57 -34.40 -3.78
CA ASN A 368 25.60 -35.42 -3.58
C ASN A 368 25.94 -36.12 -4.89
N ASP A 369 24.94 -36.48 -5.69
CA ASP A 369 25.12 -37.17 -6.97
C ASP A 369 25.79 -36.23 -7.98
N MET A 370 25.34 -34.97 -8.05
CA MET A 370 26.02 -33.92 -8.83
C MET A 370 27.49 -33.78 -8.43
N PHE A 371 27.80 -33.81 -7.14
CA PHE A 371 29.18 -33.72 -6.67
C PHE A 371 30.02 -34.96 -7.06
N GLN A 372 29.45 -36.16 -7.04
CA GLN A 372 30.14 -37.39 -7.44
C GLN A 372 30.37 -37.48 -8.95
N GLU A 373 29.47 -36.89 -9.76
CA GLU A 373 29.59 -36.84 -11.23
C GLU A 373 30.63 -35.81 -11.71
N MET A 374 31.05 -34.86 -10.86
CA MET A 374 32.09 -33.89 -11.21
C MET A 374 33.47 -34.55 -11.36
N PRO A 375 34.34 -34.04 -12.25
CA PRO A 375 35.73 -34.48 -12.33
C PRO A 375 36.47 -34.32 -10.99
N GLU A 376 37.44 -35.20 -10.72
CA GLU A 376 38.20 -35.19 -9.45
C GLU A 376 38.91 -33.86 -9.17
N THR A 377 39.30 -33.11 -10.22
CA THR A 377 39.89 -31.78 -10.12
C THR A 377 38.93 -30.76 -9.51
N ASP A 378 37.67 -30.80 -9.95
CA ASP A 378 36.65 -29.83 -9.56
C ASP A 378 36.12 -30.18 -8.17
N GLN A 379 36.04 -31.47 -7.84
CA GLN A 379 35.72 -31.92 -6.48
C GLN A 379 36.73 -31.37 -5.46
N GLN A 380 38.03 -31.42 -5.78
CA GLN A 380 39.09 -30.88 -4.91
C GLN A 380 39.00 -29.35 -4.77
N GLU A 381 38.68 -28.63 -5.85
CA GLU A 381 38.48 -27.18 -5.81
C GLU A 381 37.31 -26.80 -4.89
N TRP A 382 36.18 -27.50 -4.98
CA TRP A 382 35.02 -27.27 -4.11
C TRP A 382 35.30 -27.57 -2.64
N ILE A 383 36.07 -28.62 -2.34
CA ILE A 383 36.49 -28.94 -0.96
C ILE A 383 37.39 -27.82 -0.42
N SER A 384 38.35 -27.32 -1.23
CA SER A 384 39.23 -26.21 -0.83
C SER A 384 38.47 -24.90 -0.59
N ARG A 385 37.49 -24.60 -1.45
CA ARG A 385 36.59 -23.45 -1.26
C ARG A 385 35.76 -23.58 0.01
N PHE A 386 35.23 -24.76 0.28
CA PHE A 386 34.47 -25.02 1.50
C PHE A 386 35.31 -24.84 2.77
N GLU A 387 36.59 -25.25 2.76
CA GLU A 387 37.49 -25.03 3.90
C GLU A 387 37.72 -23.53 4.19
N THR A 388 37.80 -22.72 3.13
CA THR A 388 38.11 -21.29 3.24
C THR A 388 36.88 -20.43 3.58
N GLU A 389 35.73 -20.71 2.96
CA GLU A 389 34.56 -19.83 2.99
C GLU A 389 33.35 -20.45 3.71
N GLY A 390 33.21 -21.78 3.67
CA GLY A 390 32.00 -22.49 4.08
C GLY A 390 32.08 -23.22 5.43
N LEU A 391 33.27 -23.36 6.01
CA LEU A 391 33.48 -24.17 7.21
C LEU A 391 32.89 -23.47 8.46
N PRO A 392 31.91 -24.09 9.16
CA PRO A 392 31.30 -23.47 10.34
C PRO A 392 32.32 -23.18 11.44
N ALA A 393 32.08 -22.11 12.22
CA ALA A 393 32.97 -21.71 13.33
C ALA A 393 33.04 -22.70 14.51
N SER A 394 32.21 -23.75 14.50
CA SER A 394 32.16 -24.77 15.54
C SER A 394 33.41 -25.67 15.55
N GLU A 395 34.09 -25.73 16.69
CA GLU A 395 35.33 -26.50 16.87
C GLU A 395 35.15 -28.01 16.62
N VAL A 396 33.98 -28.54 16.94
CA VAL A 396 33.60 -29.95 16.68
C VAL A 396 33.58 -30.27 15.19
N VAL A 397 33.02 -29.35 14.38
CA VAL A 397 32.91 -29.51 12.92
C VAL A 397 34.28 -29.40 12.26
N ARG A 398 35.12 -28.45 12.71
CA ARG A 398 36.50 -28.32 12.22
C ARG A 398 37.36 -29.55 12.53
N LYS A 399 37.25 -30.09 13.76
CA LYS A 399 37.95 -31.31 14.14
C LYS A 399 37.50 -32.50 13.29
N ALA A 400 36.19 -32.65 13.07
CA ALA A 400 35.63 -33.71 12.25
C ALA A 400 36.06 -33.60 10.76
N PHE A 401 36.17 -32.39 10.23
CA PHE A 401 36.67 -32.14 8.88
C PHE A 401 38.16 -32.49 8.74
N ARG A 402 38.99 -32.15 9.71
CA ARG A 402 40.42 -32.53 9.70
C ARG A 402 40.66 -34.04 9.74
N THR A 403 39.78 -34.80 10.39
CA THR A 403 39.95 -36.26 10.54
C THR A 403 39.35 -37.04 9.36
N LYS A 404 38.15 -36.69 8.92
CA LYS A 404 37.37 -37.48 7.93
C LYS A 404 36.91 -36.67 6.71
N GLY A 405 37.33 -35.41 6.58
CA GLY A 405 36.95 -34.53 5.48
C GLY A 405 35.44 -34.37 5.33
N ILE A 406 34.98 -34.25 4.09
CA ILE A 406 33.56 -34.19 3.71
C ILE A 406 32.82 -35.53 3.90
N ALA A 407 33.53 -36.65 4.13
CA ALA A 407 32.92 -37.95 4.42
C ALA A 407 32.39 -38.04 5.87
N SER A 408 32.67 -37.05 6.71
CA SER A 408 32.12 -36.98 8.07
C SER A 408 30.60 -36.75 8.06
N PRO A 409 29.80 -37.51 8.82
CA PRO A 409 28.34 -37.33 8.90
C PRO A 409 27.90 -35.95 9.36
N ILE A 410 28.75 -35.26 10.12
CA ILE A 410 28.47 -33.92 10.67
C ILE A 410 28.87 -32.82 9.67
N VAL A 411 29.86 -33.08 8.82
CA VAL A 411 30.39 -32.10 7.86
C VAL A 411 29.65 -32.17 6.53
N LYS A 412 29.26 -33.37 6.09
CA LYS A 412 28.58 -33.62 4.82
C LYS A 412 27.34 -32.73 4.60
N PRO A 413 26.40 -32.56 5.56
CA PRO A 413 25.25 -31.69 5.36
C PRO A 413 25.62 -30.21 5.22
N ALA A 414 26.66 -29.75 5.94
CA ALA A 414 27.13 -28.38 5.85
C ALA A 414 27.81 -28.10 4.49
N PHE A 415 28.58 -29.07 3.99
CA PHE A 415 29.19 -29.02 2.66
C PHE A 415 28.14 -29.00 1.54
N LEU A 416 27.15 -29.91 1.57
CA LEU A 416 26.09 -29.93 0.57
C LEU A 416 25.27 -28.63 0.57
N ARG A 417 25.04 -28.03 1.75
CA ARG A 417 24.39 -26.73 1.82
C ARG A 417 25.22 -25.63 1.15
N PHE A 418 26.53 -25.61 1.38
CA PHE A 418 27.45 -24.67 0.73
C PHE A 418 27.45 -24.84 -0.79
N LEU A 419 27.53 -26.09 -1.27
CA LEU A 419 27.45 -26.42 -2.69
C LEU A 419 26.11 -25.97 -3.31
N GLY A 420 24.99 -26.27 -2.64
CA GLY A 420 23.67 -25.88 -3.10
C GLY A 420 23.49 -24.36 -3.20
N ASN A 421 24.01 -23.58 -2.24
CA ASN A 421 23.97 -22.12 -2.31
C ASN A 421 24.84 -21.52 -3.42
N ALA A 422 25.84 -22.25 -3.91
CA ALA A 422 26.71 -21.80 -4.99
C ALA A 422 26.20 -22.22 -6.37
N VAL A 423 25.49 -23.35 -6.47
CA VAL A 423 25.01 -23.93 -7.73
C VAL A 423 23.56 -23.55 -8.04
N TRP A 424 22.71 -23.40 -7.01
CA TRP A 424 21.29 -23.07 -7.17
C TRP A 424 20.98 -21.64 -6.72
N GLU A 425 19.84 -21.12 -7.19
CA GLU A 425 19.34 -19.80 -6.82
C GLU A 425 19.00 -19.68 -5.33
N GLU A 426 19.03 -18.46 -4.81
CA GLU A 426 18.79 -18.15 -3.40
C GLU A 426 17.37 -18.59 -2.98
N GLY A 427 17.29 -19.57 -2.05
CA GLY A 427 16.01 -20.07 -1.54
C GLY A 427 15.66 -21.52 -1.88
N TRP A 428 16.53 -22.28 -2.54
CA TRP A 428 16.33 -23.71 -2.83
C TRP A 428 16.03 -24.59 -1.60
N GLU A 429 16.44 -24.16 -0.40
CA GLU A 429 16.14 -24.83 0.88
C GLU A 429 14.65 -24.72 1.30
N LYS A 430 13.85 -23.91 0.60
CA LYS A 430 12.43 -23.71 0.91
C LYS A 430 11.57 -24.31 -0.20
N PRO A 431 10.93 -25.46 0.01
CA PRO A 431 10.02 -26.03 -0.99
C PRO A 431 8.84 -25.11 -1.26
N THR A 432 8.45 -25.00 -2.51
CA THR A 432 7.20 -24.35 -2.91
C THR A 432 6.01 -25.25 -2.58
N ASP A 433 4.80 -24.67 -2.53
CA ASP A 433 3.59 -25.47 -2.29
C ASP A 433 3.31 -26.46 -3.44
N SER A 434 3.86 -26.23 -4.65
CA SER A 434 3.83 -27.19 -5.76
C SER A 434 4.72 -28.41 -5.47
N ASP A 435 5.98 -28.17 -5.06
CA ASP A 435 6.93 -29.26 -4.77
C ASP A 435 6.41 -30.22 -3.69
N LEU A 436 5.74 -29.66 -2.68
CA LEU A 436 5.14 -30.45 -1.60
C LEU A 436 3.97 -31.31 -2.07
N VAL A 437 3.24 -30.87 -3.10
CA VAL A 437 2.11 -31.62 -3.64
C VAL A 437 2.59 -32.70 -4.59
N ASP A 438 3.57 -32.42 -5.44
CA ASP A 438 4.19 -33.42 -6.30
C ASP A 438 4.77 -34.57 -5.44
N LEU A 439 5.47 -34.22 -4.35
CA LEU A 439 5.94 -35.21 -3.38
C LEU A 439 4.81 -35.96 -2.66
N ALA A 440 3.69 -35.29 -2.37
CA ALA A 440 2.54 -35.94 -1.77
C ALA A 440 1.90 -36.95 -2.73
N ILE A 441 1.82 -36.64 -4.02
CA ILE A 441 1.32 -37.54 -5.07
C ILE A 441 2.25 -38.75 -5.19
N MET A 442 3.56 -38.53 -5.34
CA MET A 442 4.55 -39.61 -5.40
C MET A 442 4.47 -40.53 -4.18
N SER A 443 4.32 -39.96 -2.97
CA SER A 443 4.21 -40.76 -1.74
C SER A 443 2.94 -41.62 -1.68
N ARG A 444 1.84 -41.17 -2.30
CA ARG A 444 0.60 -41.96 -2.40
C ARG A 444 0.73 -43.08 -3.43
N GLU A 445 1.40 -42.83 -4.55
CA GLU A 445 1.65 -43.84 -5.59
C GLU A 445 2.60 -44.95 -5.09
N GLU A 446 3.65 -44.59 -4.35
CA GLU A 446 4.54 -45.56 -3.69
C GLU A 446 3.80 -46.41 -2.65
N GLY A 447 2.91 -45.79 -1.87
CA GLY A 447 2.06 -46.50 -0.91
C GLY A 447 1.05 -47.44 -1.56
N ALA A 448 0.52 -47.09 -2.73
CA ALA A 448 -0.39 -47.93 -3.50
C ALA A 448 0.33 -49.13 -4.14
N ASN A 449 1.56 -48.94 -4.64
CA ASN A 449 2.36 -50.04 -5.19
C ASN A 449 2.85 -51.03 -4.12
N ALA A 450 3.08 -50.57 -2.89
CA ALA A 450 3.44 -51.45 -1.77
C ALA A 450 2.26 -52.30 -1.24
N ALA A 451 1.01 -51.90 -1.52
CA ALA A 451 -0.20 -52.56 -1.04
C ALA A 451 -0.74 -53.65 -1.98
N THR A 452 -0.05 -53.97 -3.09
CA THR A 452 -0.45 -55.06 -4.00
C THR A 452 0.30 -56.34 -3.61
N PRO A 453 -0.34 -57.33 -2.96
CA PRO A 453 0.33 -58.59 -2.68
C PRO A 453 0.57 -59.35 -3.98
N SER A 454 1.81 -59.72 -4.25
CA SER A 454 2.17 -60.61 -5.36
C SER A 454 1.46 -61.95 -5.20
N LEU A 455 0.43 -62.20 -6.01
CA LEU A 455 -0.20 -63.52 -6.14
C LEU A 455 0.83 -64.51 -6.73
N PRO A 456 0.94 -65.75 -6.21
CA PRO A 456 1.92 -66.70 -6.68
C PRO A 456 1.58 -67.18 -8.09
N ARG A 457 2.58 -67.20 -8.98
CA ARG A 457 2.51 -67.84 -10.30
C ARG A 457 2.11 -69.32 -10.12
N LYS A 458 0.89 -69.68 -10.54
CA LYS A 458 0.55 -71.08 -10.81
C LYS A 458 1.37 -71.56 -12.00
N ILE A 459 2.14 -72.61 -11.74
CA ILE A 459 2.79 -73.46 -12.75
C ILE A 459 1.68 -74.19 -13.50
N VAL A 460 1.70 -74.09 -14.83
CA VAL A 460 1.14 -75.09 -15.74
C VAL A 460 2.26 -75.50 -16.67
#